data_AF-A0A917CFF4-F1
#
_entry.id   AF-A0A917CFF4-F1
#
_cell.length_a   1.000
_cell.length_b   1.000
_cell.length_c   1.000
_cell.angle_alpha   90.00
_cell.angle_beta   90.00
_cell.angle_gamma   90.00
#
_symmetry.space_group_name_H-M   'P 1'
#
loop_
_entity.id
_entity.type
_entity.pdbx_description
1 polymer ?
#
loop_
_entity_poly.entity_id
_entity_poly.type
_entity_poly.pdbx_seq_one_letter_code
_entity_poly.pdbx_strand_id
1 'polypeptide(L)'
;MAKPRYFYYLIIMNSLINIINFVPRELIDRRFEGALMSIVISVIVGTLFVYWFGFLISKFPEKGIPEILGPLMPKLLVSAILLFFAVLWYVAGATTLLSFVDITLRFISPDTGPYLVMGGFLIMVCICCRFDSLSLLFGLEIILAITLPLILYATFKALGNPNFSWDAVLQIGTHFWHAPDWMSLAAATFSFSGYINLIIYNRVFQNLKLKHIWIVGIEGFLVLLVTFFVPIGYFGTVGVERHVYTWFATADSI
;
A
#
# COMPACT_ATOMS: atom_id res chain seq x y z
N MET A 1 -20.31 -1.56 -15.27
CA MET A 1 -19.82 -2.82 -14.66
C MET A 1 -18.30 -2.80 -14.60
N ALA A 2 -17.71 -3.32 -13.52
CA ALA A 2 -16.26 -3.28 -13.32
C ALA A 2 -15.56 -4.39 -14.12
N LYS A 3 -14.49 -4.03 -14.84
CA LYS A 3 -13.61 -4.98 -15.53
C LYS A 3 -12.70 -5.70 -14.50
N PRO A 4 -12.30 -6.97 -14.73
CA PRO A 4 -11.42 -7.70 -13.82
C PRO A 4 -10.07 -7.02 -13.54
N ARG A 5 -9.59 -6.16 -14.44
CA ARG A 5 -8.34 -5.39 -14.24
C ARG A 5 -8.38 -4.46 -13.02
N TYR A 6 -9.56 -3.96 -12.64
CA TYR A 6 -9.70 -3.06 -11.49
C TYR A 6 -9.34 -3.75 -10.17
N PHE A 7 -9.43 -5.08 -10.10
CA PHE A 7 -8.91 -5.84 -8.96
C PHE A 7 -7.41 -5.63 -8.75
N TYR A 8 -6.64 -5.71 -9.84
CA TYR A 8 -5.19 -5.48 -9.79
C TYR A 8 -4.87 -4.02 -9.48
N TYR A 9 -5.66 -3.06 -10.00
CA TYR A 9 -5.45 -1.64 -9.71
C TYR A 9 -5.65 -1.30 -8.23
N LEU A 10 -6.63 -1.93 -7.56
CA LEU A 10 -6.82 -1.76 -6.11
C LEU A 10 -5.61 -2.24 -5.31
N ILE A 11 -4.96 -3.32 -5.75
CA ILE A 11 -3.77 -3.86 -5.10
C ILE A 11 -2.56 -2.95 -5.37
N ILE A 12 -2.30 -2.61 -6.63
CA ILE A 12 -1.18 -1.75 -7.04
C ILE A 12 -1.27 -0.38 -6.38
N MET A 13 -2.46 0.23 -6.31
CA MET A 13 -2.59 1.53 -5.63
C MET A 13 -2.29 1.43 -4.14
N ASN A 14 -2.73 0.35 -3.49
CA ASN A 14 -2.47 0.14 -2.08
C ASN A 14 -0.98 -0.13 -1.80
N SER A 15 -0.30 -0.93 -2.62
CA SER A 15 1.13 -1.17 -2.49
C SER A 15 1.92 0.12 -2.68
N LEU A 16 1.62 0.90 -3.73
CA LEU A 16 2.30 2.17 -4.04
C LEU A 16 2.12 3.23 -2.94
N ILE A 17 0.91 3.38 -2.38
CA ILE A 17 0.69 4.33 -1.26
C ILE A 17 1.51 3.92 -0.03
N ASN A 18 1.65 2.62 0.21
CA ASN A 18 2.39 2.10 1.34
C ASN A 18 3.92 2.27 1.20
N ILE A 19 4.45 2.47 -0.01
CA ILE A 19 5.87 2.87 -0.25
C ILE A 19 6.22 4.19 0.44
N ILE A 20 5.25 5.07 0.64
CA ILE A 20 5.52 6.43 1.13
C ILE A 20 5.27 6.55 2.63
N ASN A 21 4.39 5.72 3.17
CA ASN A 21 3.90 5.82 4.54
C ASN A 21 4.73 4.98 5.53
N PHE A 22 4.12 3.98 6.16
CA PHE A 22 4.64 3.31 7.34
C PHE A 22 5.63 2.19 7.02
N VAL A 23 5.45 1.51 5.88
CA VAL A 23 6.22 0.33 5.52
C VAL A 23 7.73 0.58 5.38
N PRO A 24 8.20 1.67 4.75
CA PRO A 24 9.64 1.94 4.64
C PRO A 24 10.27 2.09 6.01
N ARG A 25 9.61 2.81 6.92
CA ARG A 25 10.15 3.08 8.25
C ARG A 25 10.33 1.79 9.05
N GLU A 26 9.28 0.96 9.10
CA GLU A 26 9.36 -0.33 9.82
C GLU A 26 10.44 -1.25 9.24
N LEU A 27 10.59 -1.28 7.91
CA LEU A 27 11.65 -2.07 7.26
C LEU A 27 13.05 -1.51 7.54
N ILE A 28 13.22 -0.19 7.50
CA ILE A 28 14.51 0.49 7.73
C ILE A 28 14.95 0.37 9.19
N ASP A 29 14.03 0.49 10.14
CA ASP A 29 14.33 0.38 11.58
C ASP A 29 14.86 -1.02 11.92
N ARG A 30 14.44 -2.05 11.17
CA ARG A 30 14.85 -3.46 11.34
C ARG A 30 15.75 -3.97 10.21
N ARG A 31 16.42 -3.07 9.48
CA ARG A 31 17.23 -3.40 8.29
C ARG A 31 18.34 -4.44 8.54
N PHE A 32 18.88 -4.50 9.76
CA PHE A 32 19.90 -5.47 10.18
C PHE A 32 19.32 -6.71 10.90
N GLU A 33 18.03 -6.69 11.22
CA GLU A 33 17.32 -7.64 12.08
C GLU A 33 16.28 -8.45 11.30
N GLY A 34 16.58 -8.82 10.05
CA GLY A 34 15.73 -9.72 9.27
C GLY A 34 14.63 -9.07 8.42
N ALA A 35 14.69 -7.76 8.19
CA ALA A 35 13.79 -7.07 7.25
C ALA A 35 13.77 -7.72 5.85
N LEU A 36 14.93 -8.13 5.32
CA LEU A 36 15.04 -8.79 4.01
C LEU A 36 14.29 -10.12 3.95
N MET A 37 14.47 -10.98 4.95
CA MET A 37 13.76 -12.27 4.99
C MET A 37 12.25 -12.05 5.18
N SER A 38 11.89 -11.02 5.95
CA SER A 38 10.50 -10.61 6.14
C SER A 38 9.84 -10.17 4.84
N ILE A 39 10.56 -9.44 3.98
CA ILE A 39 10.09 -9.08 2.63
C ILE A 39 9.79 -10.36 1.82
N VAL A 40 10.72 -11.31 1.76
CA VAL A 40 10.53 -12.55 0.98
C VAL A 40 9.32 -13.35 1.48
N ILE A 41 9.20 -13.54 2.79
CA ILE A 41 8.07 -14.27 3.39
C ILE A 41 6.76 -13.51 3.17
N SER A 42 6.78 -12.18 3.28
CA SER A 42 5.59 -11.35 3.10
C SER A 42 5.02 -11.46 1.68
N VAL A 43 5.85 -11.66 0.67
CA VAL A 43 5.40 -11.86 -0.72
C VAL A 43 4.60 -13.15 -0.84
N ILE A 44 5.09 -14.23 -0.23
CA ILE A 44 4.41 -15.53 -0.24
C ILE A 44 3.09 -15.42 0.52
N VAL A 45 3.13 -14.94 1.77
CA VAL A 45 1.95 -14.81 2.64
C VAL A 45 0.92 -13.85 2.05
N GLY A 46 1.36 -12.67 1.60
CA GLY A 46 0.52 -11.64 1.01
C GLY A 46 -0.15 -12.11 -0.27
N THR A 47 0.59 -12.79 -1.17
CA THR A 47 0.01 -13.36 -2.39
C THR A 47 -1.01 -14.46 -2.08
N LEU A 48 -0.74 -15.32 -1.08
CA LEU A 48 -1.70 -16.33 -0.63
C LEU A 48 -2.98 -15.71 -0.07
N PHE A 49 -2.87 -14.64 0.73
CA PHE A 49 -4.04 -13.92 1.23
C PHE A 49 -4.85 -13.27 0.11
N VAL A 50 -4.19 -12.61 -0.85
CA VAL A 50 -4.86 -12.05 -2.04
C VAL A 50 -5.59 -13.15 -2.80
N TYR A 51 -4.94 -14.31 -3.01
CA TYR A 51 -5.52 -15.45 -3.71
C TYR A 51 -6.74 -16.03 -2.98
N TRP A 52 -6.59 -16.39 -1.70
CA TRP A 52 -7.68 -16.97 -0.92
C TRP A 52 -8.85 -16.02 -0.77
N PHE A 53 -8.58 -14.76 -0.44
CA PHE A 53 -9.63 -13.76 -0.29
C PHE A 53 -10.37 -13.52 -1.61
N GLY A 54 -9.63 -13.30 -2.70
CA GLY A 54 -10.22 -13.15 -4.03
C GLY A 54 -11.02 -14.38 -4.45
N PHE A 55 -10.53 -15.58 -4.14
CA PHE A 55 -11.22 -16.83 -4.48
C PHE A 55 -12.54 -16.97 -3.73
N LEU A 56 -12.53 -16.70 -2.42
CA LEU A 56 -13.75 -16.73 -1.61
C LEU A 56 -14.78 -15.71 -2.08
N ILE A 57 -14.36 -14.47 -2.33
CA ILE A 57 -15.25 -13.39 -2.79
C ILE A 57 -15.81 -13.66 -4.19
N SER A 58 -15.02 -14.26 -5.09
CA SER A 58 -15.49 -14.60 -6.44
C SER A 58 -16.68 -15.57 -6.49
N LYS A 59 -16.94 -16.31 -5.39
CA LYS A 59 -18.14 -17.17 -5.26
C LYS A 59 -19.42 -16.40 -5.01
N PHE A 60 -19.33 -15.12 -4.65
CA PHE A 60 -20.46 -14.25 -4.32
C PHE A 60 -20.48 -13.02 -5.23
N PRO A 61 -20.72 -13.17 -6.54
CA PRO A 61 -20.73 -12.04 -7.46
C PRO A 61 -21.79 -11.01 -7.08
N GLU A 62 -21.47 -9.73 -7.27
CA GLU A 62 -22.37 -8.58 -7.02
C GLU A 62 -22.91 -8.44 -5.59
N LYS A 63 -22.36 -9.17 -4.62
CA LYS A 63 -22.79 -9.11 -3.21
C LYS A 63 -21.74 -8.43 -2.34
N GLY A 64 -22.16 -7.54 -1.45
CA GLY A 64 -21.29 -7.02 -0.41
C GLY A 64 -21.26 -7.97 0.80
N ILE A 65 -20.40 -7.66 1.77
CA ILE A 65 -20.30 -8.43 3.01
C ILE A 65 -21.64 -8.55 3.77
N PRO A 66 -22.49 -7.50 3.89
CA PRO A 66 -23.80 -7.64 4.53
C PRO A 66 -24.69 -8.69 3.83
N GLU A 67 -24.68 -8.72 2.50
CA GLU A 67 -25.48 -9.67 1.71
C GLU A 67 -24.93 -11.10 1.77
N ILE A 68 -23.61 -11.26 1.95
CA ILE A 68 -22.95 -12.57 2.07
C ILE A 68 -23.19 -13.16 3.47
N LEU A 69 -22.98 -12.37 4.53
CA LEU A 69 -23.04 -12.86 5.91
C LEU A 69 -24.45 -12.91 6.49
N GLY A 70 -25.36 -12.04 6.03
CA GLY A 70 -26.73 -11.95 6.54
C GLY A 70 -27.49 -13.28 6.59
N PRO A 71 -27.44 -14.12 5.53
CA PRO A 71 -28.08 -15.44 5.54
C PRO A 71 -27.33 -16.51 6.33
N LEU A 72 -26.06 -16.31 6.63
CA LEU A 72 -25.16 -17.34 7.20
C LEU A 72 -24.96 -17.21 8.70
N MET A 73 -25.21 -16.05 9.28
CA MET A 73 -24.87 -15.72 10.66
C MET A 73 -26.00 -14.97 11.39
N PRO A 74 -26.06 -15.04 12.74
CA PRO A 74 -26.99 -14.22 13.52
C PRO A 74 -26.78 -12.73 13.28
N LYS A 75 -27.88 -11.95 13.24
CA LYS A 75 -27.84 -10.50 12.95
C LYS A 75 -26.85 -9.73 13.82
N LEU A 76 -26.76 -10.07 15.11
CA LEU A 76 -25.83 -9.43 16.04
C LEU A 76 -24.36 -9.62 15.63
N LEU A 77 -23.99 -10.83 15.20
CA LEU A 77 -22.63 -11.13 14.76
C LEU A 77 -22.30 -10.40 13.46
N VAL A 78 -23.25 -10.34 12.52
CA VAL A 78 -23.10 -9.57 11.28
C VAL A 78 -22.89 -8.09 11.58
N SER A 79 -23.72 -7.50 12.45
CA SER A 79 -23.56 -6.10 12.86
C SER A 79 -22.22 -5.83 13.55
N ALA A 80 -21.75 -6.73 14.41
CA ALA A 80 -20.45 -6.61 15.06
C ALA A 80 -19.29 -6.65 14.05
N ILE A 81 -19.34 -7.57 13.08
CA ILE A 81 -18.34 -7.68 12.01
C ILE A 81 -18.34 -6.42 11.14
N LEU A 82 -19.52 -5.91 10.77
CA LEU A 82 -19.64 -4.68 9.96
C LEU A 82 -19.12 -3.45 10.72
N LEU A 83 -19.38 -3.35 12.03
CA LEU A 83 -18.84 -2.28 12.86
C LEU A 83 -17.31 -2.36 12.95
N PHE A 84 -16.76 -3.55 13.18
CA PHE A 84 -15.31 -3.77 13.19
C PHE A 84 -14.67 -3.29 11.90
N PHE A 85 -15.25 -3.69 10.76
CA PHE A 85 -14.81 -3.26 9.45
C PHE A 85 -14.91 -1.74 9.27
N ALA A 86 -16.03 -1.12 9.65
CA ALA A 86 -16.20 0.33 9.56
C ALA A 86 -15.15 1.09 10.36
N VAL A 87 -14.83 0.63 11.58
CA VAL A 87 -13.76 1.20 12.41
C VAL A 87 -12.41 1.04 11.73
N LEU A 88 -12.13 -0.14 11.16
CA LEU A 88 -10.85 -0.42 10.49
C LEU A 88 -10.65 0.51 9.27
N TRP A 89 -11.67 0.67 8.42
CA TRP A 89 -11.62 1.62 7.29
C TRP A 89 -11.50 3.06 7.75
N TYR A 90 -12.21 3.44 8.82
CA TYR A 90 -12.10 4.78 9.37
C TYR A 90 -10.67 5.08 9.85
N VAL A 91 -10.08 4.16 10.62
CA VAL A 91 -8.70 4.32 11.12
C VAL A 91 -7.72 4.38 9.96
N ALA A 92 -7.81 3.46 8.98
CA ALA A 92 -6.92 3.47 7.81
C ALA A 92 -7.05 4.75 6.97
N GLY A 93 -8.27 5.24 6.79
CA GLY A 93 -8.53 6.50 6.09
C GLY A 93 -8.00 7.72 6.85
N ALA A 94 -8.23 7.76 8.17
CA ALA A 94 -7.74 8.83 9.04
C ALA A 94 -6.21 8.88 9.09
N THR A 95 -5.54 7.73 9.24
CA THR A 95 -4.07 7.65 9.24
C THR A 95 -3.51 8.11 7.90
N THR A 96 -4.13 7.71 6.78
CA THR A 96 -3.71 8.14 5.45
C THR A 96 -3.85 9.65 5.26
N LEU A 97 -4.98 10.23 5.69
CA LEU A 97 -5.20 11.67 5.63
C LEU A 97 -4.19 12.44 6.47
N LEU A 98 -3.92 12.00 7.70
CA LEU A 98 -2.92 12.61 8.57
C LEU A 98 -1.51 12.53 7.98
N SER A 99 -1.13 11.40 7.36
CA SER A 99 0.13 11.29 6.65
C SER A 99 0.24 12.29 5.50
N PHE A 100 -0.82 12.47 4.70
CA PHE A 100 -0.82 13.47 3.63
C PHE A 100 -0.73 14.91 4.15
N VAL A 101 -1.38 15.21 5.28
CA VAL A 101 -1.25 16.52 5.94
C VAL A 101 0.19 16.75 6.38
N ASP A 102 0.83 15.80 7.06
CA ASP A 102 2.21 15.94 7.54
C ASP A 102 3.21 16.09 6.38
N ILE A 103 3.05 15.27 5.34
CA ILE A 103 3.85 15.38 4.09
C ILE A 103 3.67 16.76 3.46
N THR A 104 2.44 17.26 3.35
CA THR A 104 2.17 18.57 2.71
C THR A 104 2.82 19.70 3.50
N LEU A 105 2.70 19.68 4.82
CA LEU A 105 3.34 20.68 5.68
C LEU A 105 4.85 20.58 5.64
N ARG A 106 5.42 19.37 5.54
CA ARG A 106 6.88 19.22 5.54
C ARG A 106 7.53 19.58 4.21
N PHE A 107 6.90 19.27 3.08
CA PHE A 107 7.55 19.34 1.76
C PHE A 107 6.92 20.34 0.77
N ILE A 108 5.68 20.78 0.98
CA ILE A 108 4.96 21.61 0.01
C ILE A 108 4.67 23.02 0.56
N SER A 109 4.15 23.12 1.79
CA SER A 109 3.69 24.40 2.35
C SER A 109 3.91 24.46 3.87
N PRO A 110 5.17 24.58 4.32
CA PRO A 110 5.52 24.59 5.74
C PRO A 110 4.94 25.75 6.54
N ASP A 111 4.65 26.88 5.86
CA ASP A 111 4.14 28.08 6.52
C ASP A 111 2.61 28.07 6.69
N THR A 112 1.91 27.03 6.21
CA THR A 112 0.45 26.93 6.30
C THR A 112 0.01 26.26 7.61
N GLY A 113 -1.06 26.75 8.22
CA GLY A 113 -1.62 26.13 9.43
C GLY A 113 -2.11 24.69 9.19
N PRO A 114 -1.82 23.73 10.08
CA PRO A 114 -2.14 22.30 9.88
C PRO A 114 -3.63 22.04 9.72
N TYR A 115 -4.47 22.77 10.45
CA TYR A 115 -5.93 22.64 10.37
C TYR A 115 -6.51 23.06 9.02
N LEU A 116 -5.86 24.00 8.31
CA LEU A 116 -6.31 24.45 6.99
C LEU A 116 -6.06 23.36 5.94
N VAL A 117 -4.84 22.79 5.94
CA VAL A 117 -4.47 21.68 5.06
C VAL A 117 -5.37 20.47 5.31
N MET A 118 -5.57 20.11 6.58
CA MET A 118 -6.47 19.03 6.98
C MET A 118 -7.90 19.29 6.53
N GLY A 119 -8.42 20.50 6.72
CA GLY A 119 -9.75 20.90 6.25
C GLY A 119 -9.90 20.77 4.73
N GLY A 120 -8.88 21.15 3.97
CA GLY A 120 -8.86 20.99 2.51
C GLY A 120 -8.97 19.52 2.07
N PHE A 121 -8.16 18.64 2.65
CA PHE A 121 -8.26 17.20 2.39
C PHE A 121 -9.61 16.62 2.80
N LEU A 122 -10.16 17.02 3.95
CA LEU A 122 -11.47 16.56 4.41
C LEU A 122 -12.60 16.98 3.46
N ILE A 123 -12.59 18.22 2.96
CA ILE A 123 -13.56 18.68 1.96
C ILE A 123 -13.48 17.81 0.70
N MET A 124 -12.26 17.54 0.22
CA MET A 124 -12.05 16.69 -0.95
C MET A 124 -12.58 15.27 -0.71
N VAL A 125 -12.27 14.66 0.43
CA VAL A 125 -12.78 13.32 0.79
C VAL A 125 -14.30 13.32 0.85
N CYS A 126 -14.93 14.30 1.49
CA CYS A 126 -16.39 14.43 1.55
C CYS A 126 -17.03 14.56 0.16
N ILE A 127 -16.40 15.26 -0.78
CA ILE A 127 -16.84 15.32 -2.18
C ILE A 127 -16.71 13.94 -2.84
N CYS A 128 -15.57 13.27 -2.67
CA CYS A 128 -15.33 11.94 -3.24
C CYS A 128 -16.29 10.87 -2.70
N CYS A 129 -16.75 10.98 -1.44
CA CYS A 129 -17.76 10.08 -0.87
C CYS A 129 -19.11 10.11 -1.61
N ARG A 130 -19.38 11.14 -2.41
CA ARG A 130 -20.61 11.25 -3.21
C ARG A 130 -20.53 10.54 -4.55
N PHE A 131 -19.36 10.05 -4.94
CA PHE A 131 -19.18 9.38 -6.23
C PHE A 131 -19.54 7.90 -6.17
N ASP A 132 -20.12 7.40 -7.25
CA ASP A 132 -20.41 5.98 -7.41
C ASP A 132 -19.13 5.14 -7.46
N SER A 133 -19.21 3.91 -6.97
CA SER A 133 -18.07 2.99 -6.90
C SER A 133 -17.40 2.76 -8.26
N LEU A 134 -18.15 2.76 -9.37
CA LEU A 134 -17.60 2.62 -10.72
C LEU A 134 -16.79 3.86 -11.14
N SER A 135 -17.29 5.05 -10.81
CA SER A 135 -16.59 6.32 -11.09
C SER A 135 -15.29 6.41 -10.31
N LEU A 136 -15.28 5.93 -9.06
CA LEU A 136 -14.06 5.84 -8.25
C LEU A 136 -13.03 4.86 -8.87
N LEU A 137 -13.45 3.69 -9.35
CA LEU A 137 -12.56 2.74 -10.02
C LEU A 137 -12.00 3.29 -11.34
N PHE A 138 -12.79 4.09 -12.07
CA PHE A 138 -12.30 4.77 -13.28
C PHE A 138 -11.30 5.89 -12.94
N GLY A 139 -11.57 6.66 -11.88
CA GLY A 139 -10.61 7.65 -11.35
C GLY A 139 -9.29 6.99 -10.93
N LEU A 140 -9.36 5.81 -10.30
CA LEU A 140 -8.20 4.99 -9.94
C LEU A 140 -7.35 4.61 -11.17
N GLU A 141 -7.99 4.21 -12.27
CA GLU A 141 -7.31 3.88 -13.53
C GLU A 141 -6.59 5.11 -14.11
N ILE A 142 -7.22 6.29 -14.09
CA ILE A 142 -6.60 7.53 -14.56
C ILE A 142 -5.41 7.91 -13.68
N ILE A 143 -5.57 7.86 -12.35
CA ILE A 143 -4.50 8.17 -11.41
C ILE A 143 -3.30 7.25 -11.67
N LEU A 144 -3.52 5.94 -11.73
CA LEU A 144 -2.44 4.98 -12.04
C LEU A 144 -1.78 5.22 -13.40
N ALA A 145 -2.57 5.54 -14.43
CA ALA A 145 -2.04 5.79 -15.77
C ALA A 145 -1.07 6.99 -15.79
N ILE A 146 -1.27 7.96 -14.89
CA ILE A 146 -0.40 9.14 -14.75
C ILE A 146 0.74 8.87 -13.77
N THR A 147 0.46 8.29 -12.60
CA THR A 147 1.45 8.17 -11.51
C THR A 147 2.42 7.02 -11.73
N LEU A 148 1.98 5.90 -12.29
CA LEU A 148 2.84 4.73 -12.46
C LEU A 148 4.04 5.02 -13.39
N PRO A 149 3.88 5.68 -14.56
CA PRO A 149 5.02 6.08 -15.39
C PRO A 149 6.01 7.01 -14.67
N LEU A 150 5.49 7.95 -13.85
CA LEU A 150 6.33 8.87 -13.10
C LEU A 150 7.14 8.14 -12.01
N ILE A 151 6.51 7.21 -11.29
CA ILE A 151 7.16 6.39 -10.27
C ILE A 151 8.23 5.50 -10.91
N LEU A 152 7.92 4.86 -12.03
CA LEU A 152 8.89 4.03 -12.76
C LEU A 152 10.07 4.87 -13.25
N TYR A 153 9.81 6.02 -13.86
CA TYR A 153 10.85 6.94 -14.31
C TYR A 153 11.76 7.39 -13.14
N ALA A 154 11.16 7.82 -12.02
CA ALA A 154 11.90 8.22 -10.83
C ALA A 154 12.76 7.08 -10.28
N THR A 155 12.22 5.86 -10.24
CA THR A 155 12.94 4.67 -9.77
C THR A 155 14.13 4.33 -10.67
N PHE A 156 13.95 4.35 -12.00
CA PHE A 156 15.06 4.11 -12.93
C PHE A 156 16.14 5.19 -12.81
N LYS A 157 15.73 6.46 -12.69
CA LYS A 157 16.67 7.57 -12.47
C LYS A 157 17.43 7.44 -11.16
N ALA A 158 16.76 7.01 -10.09
CA ALA A 158 17.37 6.78 -8.77
C ALA A 158 18.45 5.69 -8.82
N LEU A 159 18.13 4.54 -9.42
CA LEU A 159 19.05 3.39 -9.50
C LEU A 159 20.23 3.61 -10.44
N GLY A 160 20.06 4.47 -11.46
CA GLY A 160 21.12 4.84 -12.39
C GLY A 160 21.97 6.03 -11.94
N ASN A 161 21.65 6.67 -10.82
CA ASN A 161 22.35 7.85 -10.34
C ASN A 161 23.75 7.48 -9.81
N PRO A 162 24.83 8.20 -10.18
CA PRO A 162 26.18 7.95 -9.66
C PRO A 162 26.30 8.06 -8.13
N ASN A 163 25.41 8.81 -7.49
CA ASN A 163 25.38 8.95 -6.03
C ASN A 163 24.74 7.75 -5.32
N PHE A 164 24.17 6.80 -6.07
CA PHE A 164 23.60 5.58 -5.52
C PHE A 164 24.70 4.63 -5.07
N SER A 165 24.84 4.42 -3.76
CA SER A 165 25.84 3.52 -3.18
C SER A 165 25.38 2.07 -3.23
N TRP A 166 25.87 1.34 -4.23
CA TRP A 166 25.69 -0.12 -4.30
C TRP A 166 26.37 -0.85 -3.14
N ASP A 167 27.47 -0.31 -2.60
CA ASP A 167 28.16 -0.90 -1.45
C ASP A 167 27.26 -0.92 -0.20
N ALA A 168 26.50 0.15 0.03
CA ALA A 168 25.53 0.20 1.13
C ALA A 168 24.42 -0.85 0.97
N VAL A 169 23.92 -1.02 -0.26
CA VAL A 169 22.90 -2.05 -0.58
C VAL A 169 23.45 -3.45 -0.35
N LEU A 170 24.66 -3.74 -0.84
CA LEU A 170 25.32 -5.03 -0.67
C LEU A 170 25.64 -5.34 0.79
N GLN A 171 26.05 -4.33 1.57
CA GLN A 171 26.28 -4.48 3.00
C GLN A 171 25.01 -4.96 3.72
N ILE A 172 23.85 -4.37 3.42
CA ILE A 172 22.57 -4.82 3.97
C ILE A 172 22.20 -6.21 3.47
N GLY A 173 22.54 -6.53 2.21
CA GLY A 173 22.40 -7.87 1.65
C GLY A 173 23.10 -8.97 2.47
N THR A 174 24.20 -8.65 3.18
CA THR A 174 24.86 -9.63 4.07
C THR A 174 23.99 -10.09 5.24
N HIS A 175 22.97 -9.32 5.60
CA HIS A 175 22.03 -9.65 6.67
C HIS A 175 20.83 -10.48 6.20
N PHE A 176 20.78 -10.92 4.94
CA PHE A 176 19.65 -11.66 4.35
C PHE A 176 19.21 -12.88 5.16
N TRP A 177 20.16 -13.61 5.76
CA TRP A 177 19.88 -14.87 6.48
C TRP A 177 19.43 -14.69 7.94
N HIS A 178 19.20 -13.46 8.41
CA HIS A 178 18.61 -13.25 9.72
C HIS A 178 17.16 -13.73 9.73
N ALA A 179 16.73 -14.29 10.87
CA ALA A 179 15.34 -14.70 11.06
C ALA A 179 14.40 -13.51 10.81
N PRO A 180 13.22 -13.74 10.21
CA PRO A 180 12.29 -12.66 9.93
C PRO A 180 11.81 -12.01 11.23
N ASP A 181 11.72 -10.69 11.20
CA ASP A 181 11.15 -9.90 12.28
C ASP A 181 9.63 -9.76 12.08
N TRP A 182 8.89 -9.87 13.19
CA TRP A 182 7.43 -9.85 13.16
C TRP A 182 6.86 -8.50 12.74
N MET A 183 7.49 -7.39 13.15
CA MET A 183 7.03 -6.04 12.77
C MET A 183 7.26 -5.79 11.29
N SER A 184 8.46 -6.12 10.81
CA SER A 184 8.84 -6.06 9.39
C SER A 184 7.93 -6.92 8.51
N LEU A 185 7.62 -8.13 8.96
CA LEU A 185 6.72 -9.04 8.25
C LEU A 185 5.30 -8.48 8.19
N ALA A 186 4.77 -7.99 9.31
CA ALA A 186 3.44 -7.39 9.37
C ALA A 186 3.33 -6.16 8.46
N ALA A 187 4.33 -5.26 8.52
CA ALA A 187 4.40 -4.07 7.67
C ALA A 187 4.50 -4.43 6.18
N ALA A 188 5.37 -5.38 5.82
CA ALA A 188 5.52 -5.81 4.44
C ALA A 188 4.27 -6.52 3.89
N THR A 189 3.61 -7.36 4.69
CA THR A 189 2.34 -8.00 4.31
C THR A 189 1.21 -6.97 4.19
N PHE A 190 1.25 -5.88 4.97
CA PHE A 190 0.26 -4.80 4.86
C PHE A 190 0.26 -4.13 3.48
N SER A 191 1.39 -4.09 2.76
CA SER A 191 1.44 -3.60 1.37
C SER A 191 0.49 -4.34 0.43
N PHE A 192 0.22 -5.63 0.71
CA PHE A 192 -0.68 -6.46 -0.10
C PHE A 192 -2.16 -6.31 0.26
N SER A 193 -2.52 -5.55 1.31
CA SER A 193 -3.89 -5.46 1.84
C SER A 193 -4.94 -4.84 0.89
N GLY A 194 -4.55 -4.37 -0.29
CA GLY A 194 -5.47 -3.78 -1.27
C GLY A 194 -6.61 -4.70 -1.71
N TYR A 195 -6.47 -6.02 -1.57
CA TYR A 195 -7.56 -6.98 -1.82
C TYR A 195 -8.77 -6.77 -0.90
N ILE A 196 -8.57 -6.22 0.31
CA ILE A 196 -9.63 -6.00 1.31
C ILE A 196 -10.67 -5.00 0.77
N ASN A 197 -10.28 -4.11 -0.14
CA ASN A 197 -11.19 -3.17 -0.80
C ASN A 197 -12.33 -3.87 -1.58
N LEU A 198 -12.16 -5.14 -1.95
CA LEU A 198 -13.24 -5.93 -2.55
C LEU A 198 -14.44 -6.09 -1.61
N ILE A 199 -14.30 -5.95 -0.29
CA ILE A 199 -15.46 -5.95 0.63
C ILE A 199 -16.50 -4.91 0.23
N ILE A 200 -16.04 -3.75 -0.23
CA ILE A 200 -16.88 -2.64 -0.69
C ILE A 200 -17.17 -2.81 -2.19
N TYR A 201 -16.13 -3.02 -3.00
CA TYR A 201 -16.28 -2.98 -4.45
C TYR A 201 -16.84 -4.25 -5.08
N ASN A 202 -16.94 -5.39 -4.37
CA ASN A 202 -17.43 -6.63 -4.97
C ASN A 202 -18.84 -6.51 -5.57
N ARG A 203 -19.67 -5.59 -5.06
CA ARG A 203 -20.99 -5.26 -5.62
C ARG A 203 -20.95 -4.82 -7.09
N VAL A 204 -19.84 -4.28 -7.57
CA VAL A 204 -19.69 -3.86 -8.97
C VAL A 204 -18.95 -4.88 -9.86
N PHE A 205 -18.51 -6.00 -9.28
CA PHE A 205 -17.84 -7.11 -9.98
C PHE A 205 -18.80 -8.29 -10.21
N GLN A 206 -19.02 -8.65 -11.48
CA GLN A 206 -19.86 -9.80 -11.86
C GLN A 206 -19.12 -11.13 -11.95
N ASN A 207 -17.87 -11.10 -12.43
CA ASN A 207 -17.10 -12.32 -12.69
C ASN A 207 -15.63 -12.04 -12.41
N LEU A 208 -15.27 -12.04 -11.13
CA LEU A 208 -13.89 -11.85 -10.70
C LEU A 208 -13.05 -13.07 -11.12
N LYS A 209 -12.27 -12.91 -12.20
CA LYS A 209 -11.34 -13.93 -12.68
C LYS A 209 -9.94 -13.59 -12.17
N LEU A 210 -9.42 -14.40 -11.24
CA LEU A 210 -8.10 -14.24 -10.62
C LEU A 210 -6.99 -14.74 -11.56
N LYS A 211 -6.84 -14.09 -12.72
CA LYS A 211 -6.16 -14.73 -13.84
C LYS A 211 -4.65 -14.74 -13.84
N HIS A 212 -3.89 -13.90 -13.18
CA HIS A 212 -2.43 -14.01 -13.16
C HIS A 212 -1.97 -13.55 -11.78
N ILE A 213 -2.40 -14.27 -10.74
CA ILE A 213 -2.20 -13.84 -9.34
C ILE A 213 -0.72 -13.70 -8.97
N TRP A 214 0.16 -14.46 -9.63
CA TRP A 214 1.60 -14.37 -9.45
C TRP A 214 2.17 -12.98 -9.79
N ILE A 215 1.49 -12.20 -10.66
CA ILE A 215 1.88 -10.82 -10.97
C ILE A 215 1.81 -9.95 -9.71
N VAL A 216 0.83 -10.19 -8.83
CA VAL A 216 0.72 -9.48 -7.54
C VAL A 216 1.93 -9.76 -6.66
N GLY A 217 2.39 -11.01 -6.62
CA GLY A 217 3.59 -11.37 -5.87
C GLY A 217 4.85 -10.70 -6.40
N ILE A 218 5.03 -10.69 -7.72
CA ILE A 218 6.18 -10.02 -8.36
C ILE A 218 6.12 -8.51 -8.13
N GLU A 219 4.95 -7.89 -8.35
CA GLU A 219 4.75 -6.46 -8.16
C GLU A 219 5.03 -6.05 -6.72
N GLY A 220 4.41 -6.71 -5.74
CA GLY A 220 4.65 -6.43 -4.33
C GLY A 220 6.10 -6.67 -3.91
N PHE A 221 6.77 -7.69 -4.45
CA PHE A 221 8.19 -7.91 -4.21
C PHE A 221 9.05 -6.75 -4.73
N LEU A 222 8.86 -6.36 -5.99
CA LEU A 222 9.59 -5.25 -6.60
C LEU A 222 9.35 -3.95 -5.85
N VAL A 223 8.10 -3.67 -5.49
CA VAL A 223 7.72 -2.52 -4.69
C VAL A 223 8.45 -2.52 -3.35
N LEU A 224 8.44 -3.63 -2.61
CA LEU A 224 9.12 -3.72 -1.31
C LEU A 224 10.64 -3.60 -1.42
N LEU A 225 11.25 -4.23 -2.44
CA LEU A 225 12.69 -4.11 -2.69
C LEU A 225 13.10 -2.68 -2.98
N VAL A 226 12.37 -2.02 -3.89
CA VAL A 226 12.59 -0.61 -4.22
C VAL A 226 12.41 0.22 -2.95
N THR A 227 11.33 -0.02 -2.20
CA THR A 227 11.00 0.69 -0.97
C THR A 227 12.13 0.65 0.05
N PHE A 228 12.78 -0.51 0.19
CA PHE A 228 13.82 -0.76 1.17
C PHE A 228 15.19 -0.29 0.69
N PHE A 229 15.61 -0.70 -0.52
CA PHE A 229 16.96 -0.50 -1.00
C PHE A 229 17.23 0.90 -1.54
N VAL A 230 16.24 1.57 -2.15
CA VAL A 230 16.48 2.87 -2.78
C VAL A 230 16.93 3.92 -1.75
N PRO A 231 16.24 4.09 -0.60
CA PRO A 231 16.72 5.00 0.44
C PRO A 231 18.08 4.62 1.03
N ILE A 232 18.36 3.33 1.20
CA ILE A 232 19.66 2.84 1.71
C ILE A 232 20.79 3.20 0.75
N GLY A 233 20.57 3.10 -0.56
CA GLY A 233 21.56 3.47 -1.56
C GLY A 233 21.91 4.96 -1.52
N TYR A 234 20.95 5.84 -1.19
CA TYR A 234 21.18 7.29 -1.11
C TYR A 234 21.75 7.75 0.24
N PHE A 235 21.24 7.20 1.34
CA PHE A 235 21.56 7.68 2.70
C PHE A 235 22.53 6.78 3.47
N GLY A 236 22.97 5.68 2.84
CA GLY A 236 23.82 4.67 3.45
C GLY A 236 23.06 3.81 4.47
N THR A 237 23.78 2.84 5.03
CA THR A 237 23.21 1.83 5.93
C THR A 237 22.89 2.36 7.33
N VAL A 238 23.49 3.47 7.76
CA VAL A 238 23.22 4.07 9.08
C VAL A 238 22.45 5.38 8.95
N GLY A 239 22.80 6.23 7.98
CA GLY A 239 22.18 7.55 7.81
C GLY A 239 20.70 7.52 7.44
N VAL A 240 20.24 6.44 6.80
CA VAL A 240 18.85 6.29 6.33
C VAL A 240 17.80 6.40 7.45
N GLU A 241 18.13 6.00 8.68
CA GLU A 241 17.21 6.04 9.83
C GLU A 241 16.86 7.46 10.29
N ARG A 242 17.67 8.46 9.89
CA ARG A 242 17.45 9.86 10.25
C ARG A 242 16.28 10.50 9.48
N HIS A 243 15.80 9.84 8.44
CA HIS A 243 14.74 10.35 7.58
C HIS A 243 13.41 9.64 7.87
N VAL A 244 12.45 10.38 8.45
CA VAL A 244 11.10 9.85 8.73
C VAL A 244 10.36 9.48 7.44
N TYR A 245 10.50 10.32 6.40
CA TYR A 245 9.96 10.08 5.06
C TYR A 245 11.11 9.84 4.09
N THR A 246 11.67 8.63 4.16
CA THR A 246 12.84 8.22 3.38
C THR A 246 12.65 8.47 1.88
N TRP A 247 11.49 8.15 1.32
CA TRP A 247 11.20 8.34 -0.10
C TRP A 247 11.12 9.79 -0.56
N PHE A 248 10.56 10.69 0.24
CA PHE A 248 10.56 12.11 -0.08
C PHE A 248 11.97 12.68 -0.05
N ALA A 249 12.75 12.32 0.98
CA ALA A 249 14.15 12.74 1.04
C ALA A 249 14.96 12.21 -0.16
N THR A 250 14.73 10.95 -0.58
CA THR A 250 15.40 10.39 -1.75
C THR A 250 14.97 11.09 -3.03
N ALA A 251 13.67 11.40 -3.18
CA ALA A 251 13.16 12.16 -4.31
C ALA A 251 13.81 13.55 -4.43
N ASP A 252 13.99 14.26 -3.31
CA ASP A 252 14.68 15.56 -3.27
C ASP A 252 16.18 15.46 -3.60
N SER A 253 16.76 14.25 -3.52
CA SER A 253 18.18 14.00 -3.80
C SER A 253 18.48 13.58 -5.25
N ILE A 254 17.45 13.38 -6.09
CA ILE A 254 17.52 12.89 -7.48
C ILE A 254 17.49 14.02 -8.51
#